data_AF-A0A7V3AG65-F1
#
_entry.id   AF-A0A7V3AG65-F1
#
_cell.length_a   1.000
_cell.length_b   1.000
_cell.length_c   1.000
_cell.angle_alpha   90.00
_cell.angle_beta   90.00
_cell.angle_gamma   90.00
#
_symmetry.space_group_name_H-M   'P 1'
#
loop_
_entity.id
_entity.type
_entity.pdbx_description
1 polymer ?
#
loop_
_entity_poly.entity_id
_entity_poly.type
_entity_poly.pdbx_seq_one_letter_code
_entity_poly.pdbx_strand_id
1 'polypeptide(L)'
;MGADDSNAEELIVRALTGQDPEAQAAIEKAAKDDPELQKFYAELNSLVRAMAECRDWRAEPPTPTARERVRQAVLAKLQMAPPRFKAVILDVEVARRKVTQRMLVGLVGVAVLAACVAGAIVFASGGKRSRLQLSGQPAFEVSDAKDQPEAWASFAGELTGAGLAALKQDAPVNAIYLKRGFPIDQALAYQVDLEVPDFEDTASSVTLFLADAMNLSLPAFTPEGRPERSISLALNADSLVLYDAGQAFLGSRALGKAQGFYTLRMEYLGSHLRVLVKGEVLYDGPLNQVLRGPLHVGLRTSGQRKAGLRFNAVRLER
;
A
#
# COMPACT_ATOMS: atom_id res chain seq x y z
N MET A 1 -17.25 22.23 -13.39
CA MET A 1 -18.64 21.81 -13.67
C MET A 1 -18.59 20.52 -14.48
N GLY A 2 -19.32 19.49 -14.04
CA GLY A 2 -19.68 18.32 -14.85
C GLY A 2 -18.83 17.07 -14.64
N ALA A 3 -19.21 16.22 -13.66
CA ALA A 3 -18.94 14.77 -13.71
C ALA A 3 -19.83 13.94 -12.76
N ASP A 4 -20.43 14.52 -11.70
CA ASP A 4 -21.17 13.71 -10.70
C ASP A 4 -22.71 13.82 -10.73
N ASP A 5 -23.30 14.81 -11.40
CA ASP A 5 -24.76 15.02 -11.34
C ASP A 5 -25.57 14.02 -12.21
N SER A 6 -24.92 13.31 -13.15
CA SER A 6 -25.62 12.44 -14.11
C SER A 6 -26.10 11.10 -13.55
N ASN A 7 -25.62 10.65 -12.39
CA ASN A 7 -25.97 9.34 -11.85
C ASN A 7 -27.32 9.37 -11.09
N ALA A 8 -27.54 10.41 -10.29
CA ALA A 8 -28.68 10.51 -9.37
C ALA A 8 -29.99 10.68 -10.14
N GLU A 9 -29.94 11.55 -11.14
CA GLU A 9 -31.06 11.89 -12.02
C GLU A 9 -31.50 10.67 -12.84
N GLU A 10 -30.53 9.93 -13.36
CA GLU A 10 -30.82 8.75 -14.18
C GLU A 10 -31.39 7.59 -13.35
N LEU A 11 -30.99 7.46 -12.09
CA LEU A 11 -31.57 6.49 -11.16
C LEU A 11 -33.03 6.80 -10.84
N ILE A 12 -33.38 8.06 -10.65
CA ILE A 12 -34.77 8.47 -10.41
C ILE A 12 -35.63 8.21 -11.64
N VAL A 13 -35.13 8.54 -12.84
CA VAL A 13 -35.86 8.25 -14.08
C VAL A 13 -36.06 6.74 -14.25
N ARG A 14 -35.04 5.91 -13.97
CA ARG A 14 -35.17 4.45 -14.04
C ARG A 14 -36.11 3.89 -12.97
N ALA A 15 -36.11 4.44 -11.76
CA ALA A 15 -37.04 4.05 -10.70
C ALA A 15 -38.50 4.38 -11.08
N LEU A 16 -38.77 5.61 -11.52
CA LEU A 16 -40.13 6.08 -11.83
C LEU A 16 -40.72 5.44 -13.10
N THR A 17 -39.86 5.04 -14.03
CA THR A 17 -40.27 4.36 -15.26
C THR A 17 -40.40 2.84 -15.07
N GLY A 18 -40.19 2.38 -13.83
CA GLY A 18 -40.21 0.98 -13.50
C GLY A 18 -39.02 0.22 -14.07
N GLN A 19 -37.99 0.82 -14.67
CA GLN A 19 -36.80 0.08 -15.13
C GLN A 19 -35.91 -0.39 -13.97
N ASP A 20 -36.12 0.13 -12.75
CA ASP A 20 -35.32 -0.17 -11.57
C ASP A 20 -36.19 -0.33 -10.30
N PRO A 21 -36.69 -1.55 -10.02
CA PRO A 21 -37.63 -1.79 -8.91
C PRO A 21 -36.95 -1.64 -7.55
N GLU A 22 -35.64 -1.86 -7.47
CA GLU A 22 -34.88 -1.73 -6.24
C GLU A 22 -34.68 -0.26 -5.89
N ALA A 23 -34.33 0.58 -6.87
CA ALA A 23 -34.26 2.03 -6.68
C ALA A 23 -35.64 2.61 -6.32
N GLN A 24 -36.71 2.13 -6.96
CA GLN A 24 -38.08 2.49 -6.61
C GLN A 24 -38.41 2.16 -5.15
N ALA A 25 -38.19 0.91 -4.72
CA ALA A 25 -38.48 0.49 -3.35
C ALA A 25 -37.63 1.23 -2.31
N ALA A 26 -36.38 1.57 -2.64
CA ALA A 26 -35.49 2.33 -1.75
C ALA A 26 -35.97 3.78 -1.57
N ILE A 27 -36.38 4.44 -2.66
CA ILE A 27 -36.93 5.80 -2.61
C ILE A 27 -38.27 5.79 -1.86
N GLU A 28 -39.16 4.82 -2.12
CA GLU A 28 -40.43 4.67 -1.40
C GLU A 28 -40.23 4.42 0.09
N LYS A 29 -39.25 3.59 0.46
CA LYS A 29 -38.90 3.33 1.87
C LYS A 29 -38.35 4.58 2.55
N ALA A 30 -37.51 5.36 1.88
CA ALA A 30 -36.99 6.61 2.43
C ALA A 30 -38.06 7.71 2.49
N ALA A 31 -39.03 7.69 1.58
CA ALA A 31 -40.20 8.55 1.62
C ALA A 31 -41.16 8.17 2.75
N LYS A 32 -41.18 6.91 3.20
CA LYS A 32 -42.19 6.38 4.13
C LYS A 32 -42.39 7.24 5.40
N ASP A 33 -41.33 7.87 5.88
CA ASP A 33 -41.35 8.63 7.13
C ASP A 33 -41.34 10.16 6.92
N ASP A 34 -41.38 10.64 5.66
CA ASP A 34 -41.39 12.06 5.29
C ASP A 34 -42.58 12.39 4.35
N PRO A 35 -43.66 13.01 4.86
CA PRO A 35 -44.86 13.33 4.07
C PRO A 35 -44.60 14.29 2.90
N GLU A 36 -43.64 15.20 3.03
CA GLU A 36 -43.26 16.14 1.96
C GLU A 36 -42.56 15.38 0.82
N LEU A 37 -41.73 14.42 1.19
CA LEU A 37 -41.02 13.55 0.27
C LEU A 37 -41.95 12.56 -0.45
N GLN A 38 -42.95 12.02 0.24
CA GLN A 38 -43.99 11.20 -0.36
C GLN A 38 -44.81 11.97 -1.38
N LYS A 39 -45.22 13.20 -1.02
CA LYS A 39 -45.99 14.06 -1.92
C LYS A 39 -45.17 14.38 -3.17
N PHE A 40 -43.91 14.76 -3.01
CA PHE A 40 -43.01 15.05 -4.13
C PHE A 40 -42.76 13.82 -5.01
N TYR A 41 -42.54 12.64 -4.43
CA TYR A 41 -42.37 11.40 -5.17
C TYR A 41 -43.64 10.97 -5.92
N ALA A 42 -44.82 11.14 -5.30
CA ALA A 42 -46.11 10.88 -5.95
C ALA A 42 -46.37 11.84 -7.12
N GLU A 43 -46.02 13.12 -6.99
CA GLU A 43 -46.09 14.11 -8.07
C GLU A 43 -45.17 13.72 -9.25
N LEU A 44 -43.93 13.31 -8.97
CA LEU A 44 -42.99 12.82 -9.99
C LEU A 44 -43.52 11.57 -10.70
N ASN A 45 -44.04 10.59 -9.96
CA ASN A 45 -44.61 9.38 -10.53
C ASN A 45 -45.86 9.68 -11.39
N SER A 46 -46.72 10.60 -10.95
CA SER A 46 -47.87 11.06 -11.72
C SER A 46 -47.44 11.75 -13.03
N LEU A 47 -46.38 12.57 -12.99
CA LEU A 47 -45.84 13.24 -14.16
C LEU A 47 -45.25 12.24 -15.17
N VAL A 48 -44.48 11.26 -14.70
CA VAL A 48 -43.95 10.18 -15.57
C VAL A 48 -45.09 9.38 -16.17
N ARG A 49 -46.11 8.99 -15.39
CA ARG A 49 -47.30 8.28 -15.91
C ARG A 49 -48.11 9.07 -16.92
N ALA A 50 -48.18 10.40 -16.78
CA ALA A 50 -48.91 11.26 -17.71
C ALA A 50 -48.18 11.42 -19.05
N MET A 51 -46.84 11.36 -19.05
CA MET A 51 -46.02 11.46 -20.26
C MET A 51 -45.70 10.11 -20.90
N ALA A 52 -45.80 9.04 -20.12
CA ALA A 52 -45.62 7.68 -20.57
C ALA A 52 -46.84 7.26 -21.39
N GLU A 53 -46.67 7.08 -22.71
CA GLU A 53 -47.69 6.52 -23.59
C GLU A 53 -48.09 5.08 -23.19
N CYS A 54 -47.29 4.40 -22.35
CA CYS A 54 -47.54 3.07 -21.81
C CYS A 54 -47.33 3.02 -20.29
N ARG A 55 -48.18 2.26 -19.59
CA ARG A 55 -48.20 2.16 -18.11
C ARG A 55 -46.97 1.49 -17.51
N ASP A 56 -46.25 0.69 -18.30
CA ASP A 56 -45.07 -0.07 -17.88
C ASP A 56 -44.04 -0.12 -19.01
N TRP A 57 -42.93 0.60 -18.84
CA TRP A 57 -41.85 0.68 -19.83
C TRP A 57 -41.01 -0.59 -19.92
N ARG A 58 -41.26 -1.58 -19.05
CA ARG A 58 -40.69 -2.92 -19.18
C ARG A 58 -41.41 -3.77 -20.21
N ALA A 59 -42.71 -3.58 -20.34
CA ALA A 59 -43.53 -4.35 -21.27
C ALA A 59 -43.35 -3.84 -22.70
N GLU A 60 -43.27 -2.52 -22.88
CA GLU A 60 -42.98 -1.87 -24.15
C GLU A 60 -41.93 -0.77 -23.93
N PRO A 61 -40.69 -0.95 -24.44
CA PRO A 61 -39.65 0.04 -24.24
C PRO A 61 -40.03 1.34 -24.96
N PRO A 62 -39.96 2.50 -24.28
CA PRO A 62 -40.35 3.78 -24.86
C PRO A 62 -39.43 4.13 -26.03
N THR A 63 -39.97 4.89 -26.98
CA THR A 63 -39.14 5.50 -28.02
C THR A 63 -38.08 6.43 -27.41
N PRO A 64 -36.90 6.59 -28.04
CA PRO A 64 -35.84 7.46 -27.53
C PRO A 64 -36.30 8.90 -27.27
N THR A 65 -37.24 9.39 -28.10
CA THR A 65 -37.86 10.71 -27.97
C THR A 65 -38.78 10.83 -26.76
N ALA A 66 -39.58 9.79 -26.46
CA ALA A 66 -40.40 9.75 -25.25
C ALA A 66 -39.54 9.68 -23.98
N ARG A 67 -38.48 8.87 -24.01
CA ARG A 67 -37.52 8.76 -22.90
C ARG A 67 -36.84 10.09 -22.59
N GLU A 68 -36.42 10.84 -23.62
CA GLU A 68 -35.79 12.13 -23.44
C GLU A 68 -36.76 13.20 -22.92
N ARG A 69 -38.02 13.21 -23.38
CA ARG A 69 -39.05 14.11 -22.85
C ARG A 69 -39.30 13.88 -21.36
N VAL A 70 -39.40 12.61 -20.94
CA VAL A 70 -39.56 12.26 -19.53
C VAL A 70 -38.33 12.67 -18.72
N ARG A 71 -37.12 12.44 -19.25
CA ARG A 71 -35.87 12.89 -18.60
C ARG A 71 -35.91 14.40 -18.36
N GLN A 72 -36.19 15.21 -19.39
CA GLN A 72 -36.21 16.67 -19.27
C GLN A 72 -37.26 17.17 -18.27
N ALA A 73 -38.46 16.58 -18.26
CA ALA A 73 -39.52 16.99 -17.34
C ALA A 73 -39.24 16.57 -15.88
N VAL A 74 -38.63 15.41 -15.66
CA VAL A 74 -38.15 14.99 -14.33
C VAL A 74 -37.04 15.93 -13.86
N LEU A 75 -36.08 16.28 -14.71
CA LEU A 75 -35.00 17.22 -14.39
C LEU A 75 -35.54 18.60 -13.98
N ALA A 76 -36.50 19.14 -14.75
CA ALA A 76 -37.11 20.42 -14.44
C ALA A 76 -37.79 20.41 -13.06
N LYS A 77 -38.43 19.30 -12.68
CA LYS A 77 -39.04 19.16 -11.34
C LYS A 77 -38.02 18.91 -10.23
N LEU A 78 -36.92 18.21 -10.51
CA LEU A 78 -35.84 17.98 -9.54
C LEU A 78 -35.09 19.26 -9.15
N GLN A 79 -35.06 20.26 -10.02
CA GLN A 79 -34.53 21.59 -9.67
C GLN A 79 -35.35 22.28 -8.56
N MET A 80 -36.65 21.96 -8.48
CA MET A 80 -37.56 22.44 -7.42
C MET A 80 -37.69 21.45 -6.25
N ALA A 81 -36.86 20.41 -6.20
CA ALA A 81 -36.97 19.38 -5.17
C ALA A 81 -36.62 19.92 -3.77
N PRO A 82 -37.33 19.45 -2.71
CA PRO A 82 -36.93 19.72 -1.33
C PRO A 82 -35.47 19.29 -1.07
N PRO A 83 -34.68 20.04 -0.29
CA PRO A 83 -33.28 19.72 0.00
C PRO A 83 -33.08 18.30 0.55
N ARG A 84 -34.06 17.79 1.31
CA ARG A 84 -34.06 16.44 1.88
C ARG A 84 -34.20 15.34 0.83
N PHE A 85 -34.86 15.61 -0.29
CA PHE A 85 -34.98 14.65 -1.40
C PHE A 85 -33.62 14.37 -2.05
N LYS A 86 -32.82 15.41 -2.26
CA LYS A 86 -31.47 15.28 -2.83
C LYS A 86 -30.54 14.46 -1.93
N ALA A 87 -30.65 14.61 -0.61
CA ALA A 87 -29.88 13.82 0.36
C ALA A 87 -30.25 12.32 0.29
N VAL A 88 -31.55 12.00 0.23
CA VAL A 88 -32.03 10.62 0.10
C VAL A 88 -31.52 9.95 -1.18
N ILE A 89 -31.49 10.67 -2.31
CA ILE A 89 -31.01 10.12 -3.59
C ILE A 89 -29.51 9.75 -3.50
N LEU A 90 -28.70 10.60 -2.88
CA LEU A 90 -27.27 10.33 -2.67
C LEU A 90 -27.06 9.11 -1.76
N ASP A 91 -27.88 8.93 -0.73
CA ASP A 91 -27.80 7.75 0.15
C ASP A 91 -28.19 6.45 -0.58
N VAL A 92 -29.18 6.51 -1.47
CA VAL A 92 -29.57 5.37 -2.33
C VAL A 92 -28.45 5.03 -3.33
N GLU A 93 -27.77 6.02 -3.89
CA GLU A 93 -26.60 5.82 -4.75
C GLU A 93 -25.44 5.13 -4.03
N VAL A 94 -25.13 5.59 -2.81
CA VAL A 94 -24.06 5.03 -1.98
C VAL A 94 -24.40 3.62 -1.51
N ALA A 95 -25.67 3.34 -1.20
CA ALA A 95 -26.14 2.00 -0.82
C ALA A 95 -26.03 1.02 -2.01
N ARG A 96 -26.32 1.46 -3.23
CA ARG A 96 -26.28 0.60 -4.42
C ARG A 96 -24.86 0.19 -4.81
N ARG A 97 -23.87 1.09 -4.70
CA ARG A 97 -22.45 0.74 -4.91
C ARG A 97 -21.95 -0.36 -3.95
N LYS A 98 -22.59 -0.56 -2.80
CA LYS A 98 -22.27 -1.63 -1.83
C LYS A 98 -23.00 -2.96 -2.09
N VAL A 99 -24.11 -2.96 -2.85
CA VAL A 99 -24.96 -4.15 -3.05
C VAL A 99 -24.58 -4.93 -4.32
N THR A 100 -24.16 -4.27 -5.39
CA THR A 100 -23.73 -4.94 -6.64
C THR A 100 -22.46 -5.79 -6.45
N GLN A 101 -21.66 -5.52 -5.42
CA GLN A 101 -20.51 -6.35 -5.03
C GLN A 101 -20.88 -7.63 -4.25
N ARG A 102 -22.13 -7.78 -3.76
CA ARG A 102 -22.49 -8.86 -2.82
C ARG A 102 -23.26 -10.03 -3.43
N MET A 103 -23.90 -9.88 -4.59
CA MET A 103 -24.70 -10.98 -5.18
C MET A 103 -23.86 -12.03 -5.93
N LEU A 104 -22.76 -11.67 -6.59
CA LEU A 104 -21.89 -12.64 -7.28
C LEU A 104 -21.07 -13.52 -6.31
N VAL A 105 -20.90 -13.07 -5.07
CA VAL A 105 -20.14 -13.76 -4.01
C VAL A 105 -20.96 -14.89 -3.35
N GLY A 106 -22.29 -14.81 -3.39
CA GLY A 106 -23.17 -15.74 -2.66
C GLY A 106 -23.22 -17.16 -3.22
N LEU A 107 -23.29 -17.32 -4.55
CA LEU A 107 -23.48 -18.65 -5.14
C LEU A 107 -22.18 -19.47 -5.21
N VAL A 108 -21.03 -18.80 -5.38
CA VAL A 108 -19.69 -19.41 -5.32
C VAL A 108 -19.30 -19.74 -3.87
N GLY A 109 -19.78 -18.95 -2.89
CA GLY A 109 -19.48 -19.12 -1.47
C GLY A 109 -19.98 -20.44 -0.87
N VAL A 110 -21.15 -20.95 -1.26
CA VAL A 110 -21.73 -22.17 -0.67
C VAL A 110 -20.98 -23.44 -1.09
N ALA A 111 -20.53 -23.52 -2.35
CA ALA A 111 -19.76 -24.66 -2.84
C ALA A 111 -18.32 -24.68 -2.27
N VAL A 112 -17.72 -23.50 -2.07
CA VAL A 112 -16.39 -23.37 -1.43
C VAL A 112 -16.49 -23.70 0.07
N LEU A 113 -17.56 -23.33 0.77
CA LEU A 113 -17.74 -23.63 2.19
C LEU A 113 -17.76 -25.13 2.51
N ALA A 114 -18.43 -25.95 1.68
CA ALA A 114 -18.48 -27.40 1.89
C ALA A 114 -17.10 -28.07 1.71
N ALA A 115 -16.30 -27.59 0.75
CA ALA A 115 -14.93 -28.05 0.55
C ALA A 115 -13.97 -27.55 1.65
N CYS A 116 -14.18 -26.34 2.17
CA CYS A 116 -13.37 -25.77 3.24
C CYS A 116 -13.63 -26.41 4.61
N VAL A 117 -14.86 -26.84 4.95
CA VAL A 117 -15.15 -27.47 6.26
C VAL A 117 -14.44 -28.81 6.42
N ALA A 118 -14.33 -29.61 5.34
CA ALA A 118 -13.56 -30.85 5.36
C ALA A 118 -12.04 -30.62 5.49
N GLY A 119 -11.52 -29.50 4.96
CA GLY A 119 -10.13 -29.08 5.13
C GLY A 119 -9.83 -28.37 6.46
N ALA A 120 -10.82 -27.74 7.08
CA ALA A 120 -10.65 -26.88 8.27
C ALA A 120 -10.47 -27.65 9.58
N ILE A 121 -10.87 -28.92 9.68
CA ILE A 121 -10.61 -29.74 10.89
C ILE A 121 -9.11 -30.06 11.03
N VAL A 122 -8.36 -30.08 9.92
CA VAL A 122 -6.91 -30.32 9.92
C VAL A 122 -6.10 -29.06 10.22
N PHE A 123 -6.66 -27.86 9.99
CA PHE A 123 -5.97 -26.57 10.16
C PHE A 123 -6.36 -25.79 11.42
N ALA A 124 -7.30 -26.29 12.24
CA ALA A 124 -7.79 -25.61 13.45
C ALA A 124 -6.91 -25.81 14.70
N SER A 125 -5.58 -25.79 14.55
CA SER A 125 -4.62 -25.73 15.65
C SER A 125 -3.55 -24.65 15.38
N GLY A 126 -3.94 -23.37 15.53
CA GLY A 126 -3.02 -22.24 15.70
C GLY A 126 -3.31 -21.01 14.83
N GLY A 127 -4.04 -20.03 15.38
CA GLY A 127 -4.21 -18.71 14.75
C GLY A 127 -2.90 -17.89 14.79
N LYS A 128 -2.04 -18.05 13.80
CA LYS A 128 -0.97 -17.10 13.46
C LYS A 128 -1.46 -16.26 12.28
N ARG A 129 -1.39 -14.92 12.37
CA ARG A 129 -1.23 -14.11 11.16
C ARG A 129 -0.03 -14.72 10.43
N SER A 130 -0.21 -15.20 9.21
CA SER A 130 0.90 -15.76 8.42
C SER A 130 1.86 -14.61 8.07
N ARG A 131 2.67 -14.20 9.04
CA ARG A 131 3.91 -13.47 8.82
C ARG A 131 4.71 -14.34 7.87
N LEU A 132 5.23 -13.75 6.81
CA LEU A 132 6.16 -14.48 5.95
C LEU A 132 7.24 -15.07 6.86
N GLN A 133 7.61 -16.32 6.62
CA GLN A 133 8.65 -16.98 7.39
C GLN A 133 9.91 -17.00 6.55
N LEU A 134 11.05 -16.74 7.19
CA LEU A 134 12.33 -17.00 6.58
C LEU A 134 12.45 -18.50 6.35
N SER A 135 12.74 -18.89 5.11
CA SER A 135 13.02 -20.27 4.74
C SER A 135 14.37 -20.76 5.26
N GLY A 136 15.25 -19.86 5.72
CA GLY A 136 16.62 -20.16 6.14
C GLY A 136 17.59 -20.35 4.98
N GLN A 137 17.13 -20.15 3.74
CA GLN A 137 17.95 -20.41 2.56
C GLN A 137 18.87 -19.22 2.29
N PRO A 138 20.19 -19.44 2.14
CA PRO A 138 21.10 -18.37 1.75
C PRO A 138 20.77 -17.91 0.33
N ALA A 139 20.47 -16.64 0.18
CA ALA A 139 20.23 -15.99 -1.11
C ALA A 139 21.45 -15.22 -1.61
N PHE A 140 22.28 -14.75 -0.69
CA PHE A 140 23.56 -14.12 -0.93
C PHE A 140 24.40 -14.19 0.34
N GLU A 141 25.68 -14.52 0.23
CA GLU A 141 26.61 -14.46 1.36
C GLU A 141 27.98 -14.04 0.82
N VAL A 142 28.56 -13.03 1.44
CA VAL A 142 29.96 -12.65 1.29
C VAL A 142 30.54 -12.58 2.68
N SER A 143 31.49 -13.45 2.96
CA SER A 143 32.15 -13.58 4.26
C SER A 143 33.66 -13.31 4.18
N ASP A 144 34.23 -13.19 2.97
CA ASP A 144 35.64 -12.85 2.77
C ASP A 144 35.84 -11.81 1.66
N ALA A 145 36.84 -11.00 1.90
CA ALA A 145 37.35 -9.86 1.13
C ALA A 145 37.64 -10.12 -0.36
N LYS A 146 37.86 -11.39 -0.72
CA LYS A 146 38.38 -11.80 -2.04
C LYS A 146 37.28 -12.05 -3.07
N ASP A 147 36.05 -12.22 -2.62
CA ASP A 147 34.89 -12.35 -3.49
C ASP A 147 34.32 -10.96 -3.73
N GLN A 148 34.99 -10.18 -4.59
CA GLN A 148 34.42 -8.95 -5.14
C GLN A 148 33.02 -9.27 -5.64
N PRO A 149 31.98 -8.55 -5.23
CA PRO A 149 30.67 -9.04 -5.54
C PRO A 149 30.23 -8.33 -6.83
N GLU A 150 30.49 -8.98 -7.98
CA GLU A 150 29.93 -8.60 -9.29
C GLU A 150 28.41 -8.34 -9.21
N ALA A 151 27.76 -8.96 -8.23
CA ALA A 151 26.37 -8.80 -7.86
C ALA A 151 26.00 -7.41 -7.32
N TRP A 152 26.94 -6.54 -6.94
CA TRP A 152 26.66 -5.18 -6.46
C TRP A 152 26.79 -4.17 -7.58
N ALA A 153 25.90 -3.19 -7.53
CA ALA A 153 26.03 -1.93 -8.25
C ALA A 153 26.37 -0.85 -7.24
N SER A 154 27.11 0.17 -7.69
CA SER A 154 27.60 1.21 -6.83
C SER A 154 27.36 2.61 -7.37
N PHE A 155 27.28 3.54 -6.43
CA PHE A 155 27.26 4.97 -6.64
C PHE A 155 28.33 5.60 -5.72
N ALA A 156 29.39 6.14 -6.32
CA ALA A 156 30.54 6.75 -5.61
C ALA A 156 31.26 5.85 -4.58
N GLY A 157 31.14 4.51 -4.66
CA GLY A 157 31.85 3.58 -3.77
C GLY A 157 32.13 2.21 -4.41
N GLU A 158 32.96 1.40 -3.77
CA GLU A 158 33.27 0.03 -4.18
C GLU A 158 33.50 -0.82 -2.93
N LEU A 159 32.98 -2.06 -2.91
CA LEU A 159 33.32 -3.01 -1.86
C LEU A 159 34.66 -3.67 -2.20
N THR A 160 35.66 -3.44 -1.37
CA THR A 160 37.01 -3.98 -1.49
C THR A 160 37.23 -5.04 -0.42
N GLY A 161 38.36 -5.75 -0.52
CA GLY A 161 38.76 -6.69 0.52
C GLY A 161 39.03 -6.07 1.90
N ALA A 162 39.21 -4.76 1.99
CA ALA A 162 39.34 -4.04 3.25
C ALA A 162 38.01 -3.48 3.77
N GLY A 163 36.89 -3.68 3.07
CA GLY A 163 35.59 -3.05 3.32
C GLY A 163 35.18 -2.07 2.22
N LEU A 164 34.29 -1.13 2.53
CA LEU A 164 33.76 -0.17 1.56
C LEU A 164 34.76 0.96 1.31
N ALA A 165 35.30 1.04 0.10
CA ALA A 165 36.13 2.16 -0.36
C ALA A 165 35.29 3.19 -1.13
N ALA A 166 35.71 4.46 -1.10
CA ALA A 166 35.18 5.47 -2.00
C ALA A 166 35.75 5.25 -3.42
N LEU A 167 34.93 5.46 -4.46
CA LEU A 167 35.47 5.61 -5.81
C LEU A 167 36.23 6.94 -5.89
N LYS A 168 37.26 7.02 -6.75
CA LYS A 168 38.15 8.19 -6.90
C LYS A 168 37.39 9.49 -7.15
N GLN A 169 36.97 10.14 -6.07
CA GLN A 169 36.53 11.53 -5.87
C GLN A 169 36.10 11.63 -4.40
N ASP A 170 36.46 12.72 -3.71
CA ASP A 170 36.06 13.03 -2.32
C ASP A 170 34.54 13.29 -2.20
N ALA A 171 33.72 12.32 -2.60
CA ALA A 171 32.27 12.41 -2.43
C ALA A 171 31.95 12.48 -0.93
N PRO A 172 30.92 13.21 -0.48
CA PRO A 172 30.51 13.22 0.93
C PRO A 172 29.76 11.94 1.34
N VAL A 173 29.26 11.17 0.36
CA VAL A 173 28.39 9.99 0.56
C VAL A 173 28.79 8.88 -0.41
N ASN A 174 28.81 7.63 0.06
CA ASN A 174 29.00 6.43 -0.78
C ASN A 174 27.77 5.52 -0.64
N ALA A 175 27.33 4.89 -1.72
CA ALA A 175 26.26 3.91 -1.68
C ALA A 175 26.58 2.69 -2.55
N ILE A 176 26.23 1.50 -2.05
CA ILE A 176 26.25 0.25 -2.81
C ILE A 176 24.95 -0.51 -2.56
N TYR A 177 24.48 -1.22 -3.58
CA TYR A 177 23.27 -2.05 -3.49
C TYR A 177 23.40 -3.31 -4.33
N LEU A 178 22.64 -4.35 -3.99
CA LEU A 178 22.62 -5.58 -4.77
C LEU A 178 21.82 -5.34 -6.07
N LYS A 179 22.43 -5.64 -7.23
CA LYS A 179 21.81 -5.55 -8.56
C LYS A 179 20.53 -6.38 -8.64
N ARG A 180 20.53 -7.54 -7.97
CA ARG A 180 19.38 -8.43 -7.90
C ARG A 180 18.34 -7.87 -6.93
N GLY A 181 17.13 -7.65 -7.45
CA GLY A 181 15.94 -7.42 -6.63
C GLY A 181 15.29 -8.74 -6.21
N PHE A 182 14.54 -8.69 -5.10
CA PHE A 182 13.80 -9.83 -4.56
C PHE A 182 12.30 -9.57 -4.61
N PRO A 183 11.48 -10.58 -4.94
CA PRO A 183 10.02 -10.44 -4.89
C PRO A 183 9.55 -10.00 -3.50
N ILE A 184 8.56 -9.11 -3.47
CA ILE A 184 8.07 -8.48 -2.24
C ILE A 184 7.23 -9.40 -1.35
N ASP A 185 6.80 -10.52 -1.90
CA ASP A 185 6.11 -11.61 -1.22
C ASP A 185 7.07 -12.63 -0.61
N GLN A 186 8.38 -12.43 -0.73
CA GLN A 186 9.40 -13.22 -0.03
C GLN A 186 9.76 -12.60 1.32
N ALA A 187 9.91 -13.46 2.33
CA ALA A 187 10.63 -13.11 3.54
C ALA A 187 12.09 -12.87 3.19
N LEU A 188 12.68 -11.82 3.76
CA LEU A 188 14.09 -11.49 3.53
C LEU A 188 14.72 -11.07 4.85
N ALA A 189 15.90 -11.59 5.14
CA ALA A 189 16.72 -11.10 6.23
C ALA A 189 18.08 -10.64 5.71
N TYR A 190 18.30 -9.34 5.79
CA TYR A 190 19.53 -8.68 5.40
C TYR A 190 20.38 -8.42 6.64
N GLN A 191 21.56 -9.04 6.70
CA GLN A 191 22.51 -8.88 7.80
C GLN A 191 23.83 -8.32 7.30
N VAL A 192 24.38 -7.39 8.07
CA VAL A 192 25.70 -6.81 7.86
C VAL A 192 26.47 -6.83 9.18
N ASP A 193 27.65 -7.44 9.14
CA ASP A 193 28.63 -7.39 10.21
C ASP A 193 29.66 -6.30 9.86
N LEU A 194 29.74 -5.27 10.68
CA LEU A 194 30.54 -4.08 10.41
C LEU A 194 31.39 -3.67 11.61
N GLU A 195 32.58 -3.16 11.33
CA GLU A 195 33.48 -2.55 12.30
C GLU A 195 33.40 -1.03 12.11
N VAL A 196 32.93 -0.34 13.14
CA VAL A 196 32.79 1.11 13.16
C VAL A 196 34.06 1.70 13.76
N PRO A 197 34.78 2.57 13.03
CA PRO A 197 35.86 3.34 13.62
C PRO A 197 35.28 4.32 14.63
N ASP A 198 36.14 5.01 15.36
CA ASP A 198 35.68 6.07 16.24
C ASP A 198 34.97 7.20 15.46
N PHE A 199 33.64 7.27 15.58
CA PHE A 199 32.84 8.40 15.10
C PHE A 199 32.92 9.56 16.10
N GLU A 200 34.08 10.22 16.16
CA GLU A 200 34.26 11.43 16.98
C GLU A 200 33.40 12.61 16.50
N ASP A 201 32.96 12.57 15.24
CA ASP A 201 32.08 13.57 14.62
C ASP A 201 30.67 13.00 14.37
N THR A 202 29.66 13.76 14.80
CA THR A 202 28.23 13.51 14.61
C THR A 202 27.77 13.41 13.15
N ALA A 203 28.57 13.90 12.19
CA ALA A 203 28.21 13.89 10.77
C ALA A 203 28.40 12.52 10.09
N SER A 204 29.09 11.57 10.74
CA SER A 204 29.32 10.23 10.18
C SER A 204 28.17 9.27 10.48
N SER A 205 27.76 8.53 9.44
CA SER A 205 26.71 7.50 9.59
C SER A 205 26.90 6.32 8.65
N VAL A 206 26.38 5.18 9.06
CA VAL A 206 26.15 3.99 8.22
C VAL A 206 24.67 3.75 8.16
N THR A 207 24.09 3.64 6.96
CA THR A 207 22.67 3.38 6.75
C THR A 207 22.51 2.08 5.98
N LEU A 208 21.87 1.09 6.58
CA LEU A 208 21.34 -0.08 5.86
C LEU A 208 19.96 0.28 5.34
N PHE A 209 19.62 -0.15 4.14
CA PHE A 209 18.30 0.05 3.58
C PHE A 209 17.77 -1.17 2.82
N LEU A 210 16.45 -1.26 2.82
CA LEU A 210 15.65 -2.10 1.95
C LEU A 210 14.76 -1.16 1.13
N ALA A 211 15.04 -1.04 -0.16
CA ALA A 211 14.40 -0.07 -1.04
C ALA A 211 13.57 -0.77 -2.12
N ASP A 212 12.40 -0.21 -2.43
CA ASP A 212 11.65 -0.61 -3.60
C ASP A 212 12.19 0.07 -4.88
N ALA A 213 12.00 -0.59 -6.02
CA ALA A 213 12.41 -0.09 -7.34
C ALA A 213 11.21 0.15 -8.27
N MET A 214 10.07 0.62 -7.75
CA MET A 214 8.92 0.84 -8.64
C MET A 214 9.27 1.77 -9.81
N ASN A 215 9.01 1.32 -11.04
CA ASN A 215 9.13 2.09 -12.28
C ASN A 215 10.55 2.57 -12.64
N LEU A 216 11.58 2.09 -11.95
CA LEU A 216 12.99 2.34 -12.27
C LEU A 216 13.70 0.99 -12.37
N SER A 217 14.63 0.83 -13.32
CA SER A 217 15.43 -0.40 -13.42
C SER A 217 16.31 -0.63 -12.19
N LEU A 218 16.57 0.42 -11.41
CA LEU A 218 17.38 0.45 -10.19
C LEU A 218 16.78 1.51 -9.24
N PRO A 219 16.78 1.31 -7.91
CA PRO A 219 16.29 2.34 -6.99
C PRO A 219 17.10 3.63 -7.15
N ALA A 220 16.45 4.79 -7.06
CA ALA A 220 17.11 6.09 -7.10
C ALA A 220 17.91 6.34 -5.81
N PHE A 221 19.08 5.69 -5.70
CA PHE A 221 20.05 5.96 -4.64
C PHE A 221 20.84 7.22 -5.02
N THR A 222 20.29 8.39 -4.76
CA THR A 222 21.04 9.64 -4.95
C THR A 222 21.99 9.87 -3.77
N PRO A 223 23.14 10.52 -4.00
CA PRO A 223 24.06 10.88 -2.92
C PRO A 223 23.43 11.88 -1.95
N GLU A 224 22.46 12.70 -2.39
CA GLU A 224 21.76 13.65 -1.53
C GLU A 224 20.54 13.06 -0.79
N GLY A 225 20.06 11.88 -1.17
CA GLY A 225 18.74 11.37 -0.76
C GLY A 225 18.73 9.95 -0.20
N ARG A 226 17.65 9.63 0.52
CA ARG A 226 17.22 8.23 0.70
C ARG A 226 16.24 7.92 -0.43
N PRO A 227 16.17 6.67 -0.94
CA PRO A 227 15.12 6.31 -1.88
C PRO A 227 13.75 6.65 -1.26
N GLU A 228 12.86 7.24 -2.05
CA GLU A 228 11.54 7.69 -1.55
C GLU A 228 10.76 6.57 -0.83
N ARG A 229 11.00 5.33 -1.24
CA ARG A 229 10.38 4.13 -0.68
C ARG A 229 11.42 3.14 -0.19
N SER A 230 12.07 3.50 0.92
CA SER A 230 12.99 2.60 1.62
C SER A 230 12.71 2.54 3.11
N ILE A 231 12.86 1.35 3.67
CA ILE A 231 13.06 1.16 5.11
C ILE A 231 14.56 1.33 5.35
N SER A 232 14.96 2.12 6.34
CA SER A 232 16.38 2.34 6.61
C SER A 232 16.74 2.35 8.08
N LEU A 233 17.77 1.60 8.45
CA LEU A 233 18.41 1.64 9.76
C LEU A 233 19.70 2.45 9.66
N ALA A 234 19.76 3.59 10.35
CA ALA A 234 20.93 4.45 10.44
C ALA A 234 21.65 4.25 11.78
N LEU A 235 22.95 3.94 11.72
CA LEU A 235 23.89 4.01 12.83
C LEU A 235 24.68 5.31 12.70
N ASN A 236 24.42 6.25 13.60
CA ASN A 236 25.13 7.52 13.73
C ASN A 236 26.17 7.42 14.86
N ALA A 237 26.88 8.52 15.13
CA ALA A 237 27.91 8.60 16.20
C ALA A 237 27.41 8.17 17.60
N ASP A 238 26.15 8.46 17.91
CA ASP A 238 25.57 8.34 19.25
C ASP A 238 24.21 7.64 19.26
N SER A 239 23.77 7.08 18.13
CA SER A 239 22.40 6.63 18.01
C SER A 239 22.20 5.61 16.89
N LEU A 240 21.21 4.74 17.10
CA LEU A 240 20.58 3.97 16.06
C LEU A 240 19.19 4.54 15.82
N VAL A 241 18.84 4.78 14.56
CA VAL A 241 17.54 5.32 14.18
C VAL A 241 16.96 4.53 13.03
N LEU A 242 15.73 4.04 13.22
CA LEU A 242 14.99 3.27 12.24
C LEU A 242 13.89 4.12 11.62
N TYR A 243 13.86 4.15 10.29
CA TYR A 243 12.87 4.84 9.49
C TYR A 243 12.14 3.87 8.58
N ASP A 244 10.86 4.12 8.37
CA ASP A 244 10.01 3.45 7.40
C ASP A 244 10.08 4.14 6.02
N ALA A 245 9.49 3.49 5.01
CA ALA A 245 9.19 4.08 3.72
C ALA A 245 8.40 5.39 3.90
N GLY A 246 8.83 6.46 3.22
CA GLY A 246 8.20 7.79 3.36
C GLY A 246 8.63 8.59 4.61
N GLN A 247 9.76 8.24 5.24
CA GLN A 247 10.38 8.96 6.37
C GLN A 247 9.63 8.87 7.72
N ALA A 248 8.71 7.93 7.92
CA ALA A 248 8.09 7.75 9.24
C ALA A 248 9.11 7.17 10.24
N PHE A 249 9.27 7.81 11.40
CA PHE A 249 10.12 7.32 12.48
C PHE A 249 9.50 6.07 13.12
N LEU A 250 10.24 4.96 13.17
CA LEU A 250 9.79 3.71 13.78
C LEU A 250 10.39 3.49 15.17
N GLY A 251 11.60 4.00 15.41
CA GLY A 251 12.25 3.88 16.70
C GLY A 251 13.70 4.34 16.69
N SER A 252 14.25 4.54 17.87
CA SER A 252 15.66 4.85 18.07
C SER A 252 16.20 4.23 19.35
N ARG A 253 17.51 4.03 19.39
CA ARG A 253 18.26 3.67 20.59
C ARG A 253 19.46 4.58 20.71
N ALA A 254 19.58 5.28 21.84
CA ALA A 254 20.80 6.03 22.15
C ALA A 254 21.97 5.06 22.36
N LEU A 255 23.13 5.44 21.85
CA LEU A 255 24.41 4.81 22.07
C LEU A 255 25.29 5.81 22.80
N GLY A 256 26.15 5.36 23.72
CA GLY A 256 27.13 6.27 24.33
C GLY A 256 28.13 6.76 23.27
N LYS A 257 28.76 5.80 22.58
CA LYS A 257 29.67 6.05 21.46
C LYS A 257 29.60 4.88 20.50
N ALA A 258 29.26 5.14 19.24
CA ALA A 258 29.16 4.13 18.20
C ALA A 258 30.57 3.71 17.73
N GLN A 259 31.23 2.85 18.52
CA GLN A 259 32.56 2.32 18.20
C GLN A 259 32.58 0.78 18.31
N GLY A 260 33.39 0.15 17.47
CA GLY A 260 33.65 -1.30 17.50
C GLY A 260 32.74 -2.10 16.58
N PHE A 261 32.60 -3.39 16.86
CA PHE A 261 31.85 -4.31 16.00
C PHE A 261 30.34 -4.22 16.24
N TYR A 262 29.57 -4.24 15.14
CA TYR A 262 28.11 -4.29 15.13
C TYR A 262 27.64 -5.35 14.14
N THR A 263 26.69 -6.17 14.57
CA THR A 263 25.86 -7.00 13.69
C THR A 263 24.51 -6.31 13.56
N LEU A 264 24.20 -5.81 12.37
CA LEU A 264 22.91 -5.20 12.06
C LEU A 264 22.11 -6.15 11.19
N ARG A 265 20.87 -6.45 11.57
CA ARG A 265 20.00 -7.35 10.83
C ARG A 265 18.61 -6.75 10.66
N MET A 266 18.13 -6.69 9.43
CA MET A 266 16.77 -6.27 9.08
C MET A 266 16.01 -7.42 8.44
N GLU A 267 14.90 -7.82 9.04
CA GLU A 267 14.02 -8.91 8.61
C GLU A 267 12.71 -8.31 8.09
N TYR A 268 12.54 -8.32 6.77
CA TYR A 268 11.29 -7.95 6.11
C TYR A 268 10.43 -9.18 5.94
N LEU A 269 9.25 -9.17 6.55
CA LEU A 269 8.33 -10.30 6.59
C LEU A 269 6.94 -9.92 6.06
N GLY A 270 6.94 -9.08 5.02
CA GLY A 270 5.74 -8.57 4.35
C GLY A 270 5.27 -7.28 5.01
N SER A 271 4.18 -7.36 5.78
CA SER A 271 3.63 -6.20 6.51
C SER A 271 4.34 -5.92 7.84
N HIS A 272 5.37 -6.69 8.16
CA HIS A 272 6.04 -6.68 9.46
C HIS A 272 7.55 -6.61 9.28
N LEU A 273 8.19 -5.79 10.10
CA LEU A 273 9.63 -5.59 10.12
C LEU A 273 10.18 -5.94 11.49
N ARG A 274 11.28 -6.69 11.52
CA ARG A 274 12.08 -6.89 12.72
C ARG A 274 13.51 -6.44 12.48
N VAL A 275 14.04 -5.70 13.43
CA VAL A 275 15.40 -5.15 13.37
C VAL A 275 16.16 -5.59 14.60
N LEU A 276 17.29 -6.25 14.39
CA LEU A 276 18.19 -6.70 15.44
C LEU A 276 19.54 -5.98 15.34
N VAL A 277 20.09 -5.64 16.48
CA VAL A 277 21.39 -4.98 16.65
C VAL A 277 22.15 -5.77 17.69
N LYS A 278 23.29 -6.36 17.30
CA LYS A 278 24.07 -7.28 18.16
C LYS A 278 23.22 -8.42 18.74
N GLY A 279 22.26 -8.91 17.95
CA GLY A 279 21.32 -9.96 18.35
C GLY A 279 20.15 -9.47 19.22
N GLU A 280 20.15 -8.23 19.69
CA GLU A 280 19.05 -7.66 20.47
C GLU A 280 18.01 -7.00 19.57
N VAL A 281 16.74 -7.12 19.91
CA VAL A 281 15.65 -6.48 19.17
C VAL A 281 15.67 -4.97 19.40
N LEU A 282 15.82 -4.20 18.32
CA LEU A 282 15.59 -2.76 18.28
C LEU A 282 14.12 -2.44 17.97
N TYR A 283 13.53 -3.18 17.04
CA TYR A 283 12.15 -3.01 16.59
C TYR A 283 11.57 -4.35 16.15
N ASP A 284 10.31 -4.60 16.46
CA ASP A 284 9.54 -5.76 15.97
C ASP A 284 8.07 -5.34 15.86
N GLY A 285 7.66 -4.87 14.68
CA GLY A 285 6.36 -4.24 14.51
C GLY A 285 5.91 -4.13 13.06
N PRO A 286 4.68 -3.64 12.84
CA PRO A 286 4.13 -3.44 11.51
C PRO A 286 4.87 -2.33 10.75
N LEU A 287 4.79 -2.36 9.42
CA LEU A 287 5.15 -1.23 8.56
C LEU A 287 3.94 -0.30 8.39
N ASN A 288 4.18 1.01 8.36
CA ASN A 288 3.13 2.02 8.12
C ASN A 288 2.78 2.10 6.63
N GLN A 289 3.72 1.76 5.75
CA GLN A 289 3.49 1.70 4.31
C GLN A 289 3.92 0.36 3.73
N VAL A 290 3.13 -0.12 2.77
CA VAL A 290 3.46 -1.32 2.00
C VAL A 290 4.42 -0.90 0.89
N LEU A 291 5.66 -1.42 0.94
CA LEU A 291 6.61 -1.35 -0.17
C LEU A 291 5.97 -1.94 -1.43
N ARG A 292 6.38 -1.53 -2.64
CA ARG A 292 5.78 -2.04 -3.87
C ARG A 292 6.86 -2.41 -4.88
N GLY A 293 6.81 -3.62 -5.43
CA GLY A 293 7.78 -4.08 -6.43
C GLY A 293 9.02 -4.75 -5.83
N PRO A 294 10.05 -5.06 -6.65
CA PRO A 294 11.22 -5.78 -6.19
C PRO A 294 11.99 -5.01 -5.11
N LEU A 295 12.39 -5.73 -4.07
CA LEU A 295 13.16 -5.21 -2.94
C LEU A 295 14.65 -5.33 -3.23
N HIS A 296 15.35 -4.21 -3.14
CA HIS A 296 16.79 -4.12 -3.25
C HIS A 296 17.37 -3.82 -1.87
N VAL A 297 18.36 -4.62 -1.48
CA VAL A 297 19.14 -4.37 -0.27
C VAL A 297 20.34 -3.52 -0.60
N GLY A 298 20.73 -2.65 0.33
CA GLY A 298 22.00 -1.98 0.22
C GLY A 298 22.39 -1.17 1.44
N LEU A 299 23.48 -0.45 1.25
CA LEU A 299 24.23 0.22 2.29
C LEU A 299 24.67 1.60 1.78
N ARG A 300 24.60 2.59 2.66
CA ARG A 300 25.12 3.93 2.46
C ARG A 300 26.02 4.34 3.61
N THR A 301 27.09 5.07 3.31
CA THR A 301 27.94 5.69 4.33
C THR A 301 28.10 7.17 4.06
N SER A 302 28.18 7.97 5.11
CA SER A 302 28.38 9.42 5.02
C SER A 302 29.44 9.91 6.02
N GLY A 303 30.01 11.08 5.71
CA GLY A 303 30.93 11.79 6.60
C GLY A 303 32.41 11.42 6.40
N GLN A 304 33.29 12.14 7.09
CA GLN A 304 34.74 12.12 6.83
C GLN A 304 35.42 10.80 7.22
N ARG A 305 34.89 10.08 8.21
CA ARG A 305 35.48 8.81 8.69
C ARG A 305 35.01 7.58 7.92
N LYS A 306 34.21 7.74 6.85
CA LYS A 306 33.64 6.60 6.10
C LYS A 306 34.68 5.66 5.50
N ALA A 307 35.89 6.14 5.19
CA ALA A 307 36.99 5.33 4.68
C ALA A 307 37.57 4.35 5.71
N GLY A 308 37.28 4.55 7.01
CA GLY A 308 37.69 3.65 8.09
C GLY A 308 36.70 2.53 8.39
N LEU A 309 35.54 2.49 7.73
CA LEU A 309 34.52 1.47 7.94
C LEU A 309 34.91 0.15 7.27
N ARG A 310 34.81 -0.95 8.02
CA ARG A 310 35.05 -2.29 7.49
C ARG A 310 33.79 -3.13 7.55
N PHE A 311 33.50 -3.84 6.47
CA PHE A 311 32.37 -4.75 6.35
C PHE A 311 32.94 -6.16 6.33
N ASN A 312 32.73 -6.91 7.40
CA ASN A 312 33.32 -8.22 7.60
C ASN A 312 32.50 -9.30 6.91
N ALA A 313 31.17 -9.20 6.98
CA ALA A 313 30.27 -10.11 6.31
C ALA A 313 28.97 -9.42 5.91
N VAL A 314 28.44 -9.83 4.76
CA VAL A 314 27.12 -9.43 4.27
C VAL A 314 26.35 -10.69 3.91
N ARG A 315 25.18 -10.87 4.52
CA ARG A 315 24.33 -12.04 4.32
C ARG A 315 22.92 -11.63 3.97
N LEU A 316 22.33 -12.36 3.04
CA LEU A 316 20.92 -12.30 2.73
C LEU A 316 20.35 -13.71 2.77
N GLU A 317 19.32 -13.85 3.59
CA GLU A 317 18.58 -15.09 3.80
C GLU A 317 17.14 -14.89 3.33
N ARG A 318 16.57 -15.93 2.73
CA ARG A 318 15.16 -16.02 2.35
C ARG A 318 14.42 -16.92 3.30
#